data_AF-A0AA38PAT5-F1
#
_entry.id   AF-A0AA38PAT5-F1
#
_cell.length_a   1.000
_cell.length_b   1.000
_cell.length_c   1.000
_cell.angle_alpha   90.00
_cell.angle_beta   90.00
_cell.angle_gamma   90.00
#
_symmetry.space_group_name_H-M   'P 1'
#
loop_
_entity.id
_entity.type
_entity.pdbx_description
1 polymer ?
#
loop_
_entity_poly.entity_id
_entity_poly.type
_entity_poly.pdbx_seq_one_letter_code
_entity_poly.pdbx_strand_id
1 'polypeptide(L)'
;MISLVACGHTLGGVRQVDFPLVVVDPEDVLQTFDSTIEFDNAVVSEYLQNTTQNVLVVGPNVTTRSDFRIFSSAGNATMQSLLSSDTFNKTCGTLIERMLNTVPNGVTLTQPISEPFDFVVSQPFLSYRDGNLFMTTKLRVMGENPNRTVTIMMFWADRQGSSCPSTGCTVSSTDNQQVFFSVIGNIQGLSATRYLFNATITPATSISKFWFEVNENDGSDVIIVDNGGSGFAIEQDSLFVDNSRSQIVSASTFFTQLVVAVRGDASSTVTVTTFNPFANTTTPPYLPVILTANLEVDESNPSEGGFTFFTTNISNSVNFLKSVALRTRKRTL
;
A
#
# COMPACT_ATOMS: atom_id res chain seq x y z
N MET A 1 -10.92 2.53 30.70
CA MET A 1 -11.19 1.17 30.22
C MET A 1 -12.61 1.06 29.67
N ILE A 2 -13.67 1.27 30.48
CA ILE A 2 -15.08 1.13 30.04
C ILE A 2 -15.37 1.86 28.73
N SER A 3 -15.12 3.17 28.68
CA SER A 3 -15.34 3.97 27.47
C SER A 3 -14.55 3.45 26.29
N LEU A 4 -13.30 3.01 26.48
CA LEU A 4 -12.48 2.52 25.37
C LEU A 4 -13.02 1.21 24.79
N VAL A 5 -13.52 0.31 25.63
CA VAL A 5 -14.17 -0.94 25.17
C VAL A 5 -15.46 -0.60 24.42
N ALA A 6 -16.29 0.30 24.95
CA ALA A 6 -17.50 0.75 24.24
C ALA A 6 -17.16 1.40 22.88
N CYS A 7 -16.14 2.26 22.83
CA CYS A 7 -15.68 2.91 21.60
C CYS A 7 -15.13 1.91 20.57
N GLY A 8 -14.46 0.84 21.01
CA GLY A 8 -13.95 -0.19 20.10
C GLY A 8 -15.04 -1.15 19.63
N HIS A 9 -15.97 -1.51 20.50
CA HIS A 9 -17.01 -2.51 20.24
C HIS A 9 -18.32 -1.92 19.73
N THR A 10 -18.38 -0.64 19.34
CA THR A 10 -19.46 -0.19 18.44
C THR A 10 -19.24 -0.69 17.01
N LEU A 11 -18.02 -1.14 16.67
CA LEU A 11 -17.72 -1.72 15.35
C LEU A 11 -17.38 -3.21 15.46
N GLY A 12 -17.96 -4.00 14.56
CA GLY A 12 -17.59 -5.39 14.34
C GLY A 12 -18.30 -6.36 15.27
N GLY A 13 -17.61 -7.45 15.61
CA GLY A 13 -18.20 -8.57 16.35
C GLY A 13 -17.23 -9.71 16.59
N VAL A 14 -17.76 -10.81 17.10
CA VAL A 14 -17.01 -12.04 17.38
C VAL A 14 -17.30 -13.07 16.30
N ARG A 15 -16.26 -13.61 15.67
CA ARG A 15 -16.39 -14.69 14.69
C ARG A 15 -16.39 -16.04 15.39
N GLN A 16 -17.29 -16.92 14.98
CA GLN A 16 -17.44 -18.26 15.56
C GLN A 16 -16.19 -19.13 15.36
N VAL A 17 -15.61 -19.10 14.16
CA VAL A 17 -14.44 -19.93 13.82
C VAL A 17 -13.22 -19.62 14.70
N ASP A 18 -13.10 -18.38 15.19
CA ASP A 18 -12.00 -17.96 16.07
C ASP A 18 -12.35 -18.15 17.55
N PHE A 19 -13.63 -18.00 17.91
CA PHE A 19 -14.10 -18.01 19.30
C PHE A 19 -15.35 -18.89 19.49
N PRO A 20 -15.25 -20.22 19.29
CA PRO A 20 -16.39 -21.14 19.35
C PRO A 20 -17.00 -21.30 20.75
N LEU A 21 -16.29 -20.87 21.80
CA LEU A 21 -16.79 -20.84 23.17
C LEU A 21 -17.57 -19.55 23.51
N VAL A 22 -17.50 -18.55 22.63
CA VAL A 22 -18.21 -17.26 22.76
C VAL A 22 -19.45 -17.26 21.87
N VAL A 23 -19.27 -17.56 20.58
CA VAL A 23 -20.35 -17.78 19.63
C VAL A 23 -20.56 -19.28 19.53
N VAL A 24 -21.61 -19.77 20.18
CA VAL A 24 -21.84 -21.21 20.35
C VAL A 24 -22.62 -21.85 19.20
N ASP A 25 -23.35 -21.04 18.43
CA ASP A 25 -24.03 -21.52 17.23
C ASP A 25 -23.00 -21.68 16.11
N PRO A 26 -22.74 -22.91 15.62
CA PRO A 26 -21.77 -23.13 14.56
C PRO A 26 -22.20 -22.58 13.19
N GLU A 27 -23.49 -22.26 12.99
CA GLU A 27 -23.99 -21.68 11.74
C GLU A 27 -23.78 -20.16 11.68
N ASP A 28 -23.57 -19.51 12.82
CA ASP A 28 -23.30 -18.08 12.87
C ASP A 28 -21.85 -17.79 12.49
N VAL A 29 -21.64 -17.05 11.40
CA VAL A 29 -20.28 -16.66 10.99
C VAL A 29 -19.71 -15.55 11.89
N LEU A 30 -20.55 -14.57 12.23
CA LEU A 30 -20.20 -13.35 12.97
C LEU A 30 -21.40 -12.91 13.82
N GLN A 31 -21.18 -12.72 15.12
CA GLN A 31 -22.13 -12.08 16.01
C GLN A 31 -21.65 -10.65 16.30
N THR A 32 -22.37 -9.64 15.79
CA THR A 32 -21.98 -8.23 15.96
C THR A 32 -22.23 -7.74 17.37
N PHE A 33 -21.50 -6.71 17.79
CA PHE A 33 -21.60 -6.17 19.14
C PHE A 33 -22.84 -5.30 19.35
N ASP A 34 -23.33 -4.65 18.30
CA ASP A 34 -24.60 -3.92 18.28
C ASP A 34 -25.31 -4.12 16.92
N SER A 35 -26.45 -3.45 16.75
CA SER A 35 -27.29 -3.58 15.56
C SER A 35 -26.84 -2.76 14.35
N THR A 36 -25.77 -1.97 14.44
CA THR A 36 -25.33 -1.07 13.37
C THR A 36 -23.96 -1.46 12.83
N ILE A 37 -23.60 -0.89 11.68
CA ILE A 37 -22.25 -0.99 11.09
C ILE A 37 -21.53 0.35 11.12
N GLU A 38 -22.16 1.35 11.74
CA GLU A 38 -21.69 2.72 11.80
C GLU A 38 -20.94 2.95 13.12
N PHE A 39 -20.08 3.97 13.15
CA PHE A 39 -19.47 4.37 14.41
C PHE A 39 -20.45 5.24 15.19
N ASP A 40 -21.23 4.63 16.07
CA ASP A 40 -22.29 5.29 16.83
C ASP A 40 -22.36 4.79 18.30
N ASN A 41 -23.42 5.14 19.02
CA ASN A 41 -23.59 4.76 20.42
C ASN A 41 -24.60 3.61 20.64
N ALA A 42 -24.90 2.81 19.61
CA ALA A 42 -25.81 1.67 19.68
C ALA A 42 -25.37 0.66 20.74
N VAL A 43 -24.09 0.26 20.77
CA VAL A 43 -23.51 -0.61 21.83
C VAL A 43 -23.79 -0.11 23.25
N VAL A 44 -23.88 1.20 23.46
CA VAL A 44 -24.20 1.80 24.76
C VAL A 44 -25.69 1.76 25.06
N SER A 45 -26.50 2.25 24.12
CA SER A 45 -27.95 2.37 24.29
C SER A 45 -28.62 1.01 24.43
N GLU A 46 -28.23 0.04 23.60
CA GLU A 46 -28.76 -1.32 23.65
C GLU A 46 -28.34 -2.05 24.94
N TYR A 47 -27.11 -1.84 25.41
CA TYR A 47 -26.66 -2.39 26.69
C TYR A 47 -27.53 -1.88 27.85
N LEU A 48 -27.76 -0.56 27.91
CA LEU A 48 -28.54 0.05 28.99
C LEU A 48 -30.04 -0.29 28.93
N GLN A 49 -30.57 -0.56 27.72
CA GLN A 49 -31.95 -0.98 27.50
C GLN A 49 -32.16 -2.49 27.66
N ASN A 50 -31.08 -3.26 27.89
CA ASN A 50 -31.09 -4.73 27.90
C ASN A 50 -31.59 -5.36 26.59
N THR A 51 -31.35 -4.69 25.46
CA THR A 51 -31.69 -5.17 24.11
C THR A 51 -30.45 -5.58 23.31
N THR A 52 -29.25 -5.44 23.89
CA THR A 52 -27.99 -5.75 23.21
C THR A 52 -27.87 -7.20 22.78
N GLN A 53 -27.34 -7.39 21.58
CA GLN A 53 -26.94 -8.68 21.03
C GLN A 53 -25.47 -9.02 21.28
N ASN A 54 -24.72 -8.12 21.96
CA ASN A 54 -23.31 -8.33 22.26
C ASN A 54 -23.11 -9.65 23.03
N VAL A 55 -22.50 -10.65 22.37
CA VAL A 55 -22.23 -11.96 22.96
C VAL A 55 -21.27 -11.91 24.14
N LEU A 56 -20.46 -10.86 24.28
CA LEU A 56 -19.63 -10.58 25.45
C LEU A 56 -20.42 -9.91 26.59
N VAL A 57 -21.69 -9.59 26.38
CA VAL A 57 -22.64 -9.15 27.42
C VAL A 57 -23.62 -10.27 27.76
N VAL A 58 -24.32 -10.82 26.77
CA VAL A 58 -25.47 -11.72 26.97
C VAL A 58 -25.20 -13.18 26.61
N GLY A 59 -24.03 -13.51 26.06
CA GLY A 59 -23.70 -14.85 25.57
C GLY A 59 -23.81 -15.94 26.65
N PRO A 60 -24.09 -17.20 26.30
CA PRO A 60 -24.46 -18.24 27.26
C PRO A 60 -23.36 -18.58 28.26
N ASN A 61 -22.09 -18.42 27.88
CA ASN A 61 -20.96 -18.67 28.75
C ASN A 61 -20.62 -17.44 29.62
N VAL A 62 -21.00 -17.47 30.89
CA VAL A 62 -20.78 -16.35 31.82
C VAL A 62 -19.31 -15.97 32.00
N THR A 63 -18.38 -16.91 31.82
CA THR A 63 -16.95 -16.65 31.96
C THR A 63 -16.41 -15.77 30.83
N THR A 64 -17.02 -15.83 29.65
CA THR A 64 -16.61 -15.05 28.47
C THR A 64 -17.31 -13.70 28.34
N ARG A 65 -18.23 -13.36 29.27
CA ARG A 65 -18.94 -12.07 29.29
C ARG A 65 -18.05 -10.90 29.76
N SER A 66 -16.99 -10.59 29.02
CA SER A 66 -16.04 -9.52 29.36
C SER A 66 -16.70 -8.15 29.38
N ASP A 67 -17.51 -7.85 28.37
CA ASP A 67 -18.11 -6.53 28.21
C ASP A 67 -19.12 -6.28 29.31
N PHE A 68 -19.93 -7.28 29.69
CA PHE A 68 -20.81 -7.16 30.85
C PHE A 68 -20.04 -6.75 32.11
N ARG A 69 -18.93 -7.44 32.42
CA ARG A 69 -18.10 -7.12 33.60
C ARG A 69 -17.50 -5.73 33.52
N ILE A 70 -17.05 -5.32 32.34
CA ILE A 70 -16.42 -4.01 32.13
C ILE A 70 -17.46 -2.90 32.23
N PHE A 71 -18.55 -3.00 31.47
CA PHE A 71 -19.62 -1.99 31.42
C PHE A 71 -20.29 -1.80 32.79
N SER A 72 -20.48 -2.89 33.55
CA SER A 72 -21.07 -2.85 34.90
C SER A 72 -20.09 -2.48 36.02
N SER A 73 -18.76 -2.50 35.78
CA SER A 73 -17.74 -2.30 36.83
C SER A 73 -17.85 -0.97 37.60
N ALA A 74 -18.44 0.06 36.99
CA ALA A 74 -18.71 1.36 37.61
C ALA A 74 -20.20 1.60 37.89
N GLY A 75 -20.98 0.54 38.13
CA GLY A 75 -22.43 0.63 38.33
C GLY A 75 -23.15 1.25 37.13
N ASN A 76 -22.68 0.96 35.90
CA ASN A 76 -23.15 1.55 34.63
C ASN A 76 -22.98 3.07 34.48
N ALA A 77 -22.39 3.78 35.44
CA ALA A 77 -22.29 5.25 35.41
C ALA A 77 -21.58 5.78 34.15
N THR A 78 -20.49 5.12 33.74
CA THR A 78 -19.79 5.50 32.51
C THR A 78 -20.61 5.21 31.25
N MET A 79 -21.30 4.07 31.18
CA MET A 79 -22.17 3.77 30.05
C MET A 79 -23.29 4.80 29.94
N GLN A 80 -23.91 5.19 31.06
CA GLN A 80 -24.92 6.25 31.09
C GLN A 80 -24.37 7.59 30.57
N SER A 81 -23.13 7.95 30.93
CA SER A 81 -22.51 9.19 30.44
C SER A 81 -22.24 9.20 28.93
N LEU A 82 -22.21 8.03 28.29
CA LEU A 82 -21.94 7.84 26.86
C LEU A 82 -23.22 7.72 26.03
N LEU A 83 -24.41 7.88 26.63
CA LEU A 83 -25.68 7.69 25.93
C LEU A 83 -25.98 8.78 24.88
N SER A 84 -25.32 9.94 24.95
CA SER A 84 -25.40 10.96 23.90
C SER A 84 -24.40 10.65 22.79
N SER A 85 -24.85 10.67 21.53
CA SER A 85 -24.00 10.48 20.35
C SER A 85 -22.83 11.49 20.30
N ASP A 86 -23.08 12.76 20.62
CA ASP A 86 -22.04 13.79 20.66
C ASP A 86 -20.98 13.50 21.73
N THR A 87 -21.42 13.11 22.93
CA THR A 87 -20.51 12.76 24.03
C THR A 87 -19.74 11.49 23.72
N PHE A 88 -20.39 10.50 23.13
CA PHE A 88 -19.77 9.25 22.69
C PHE A 88 -18.66 9.55 21.67
N ASN A 89 -19.00 10.22 20.56
CA ASN A 89 -18.05 10.55 19.50
C ASN A 89 -16.85 11.36 20.01
N LYS A 90 -17.11 12.39 20.83
CA LYS A 90 -16.04 13.19 21.42
C LYS A 90 -15.14 12.36 22.35
N THR A 91 -15.74 11.55 23.22
CA THR A 91 -14.98 10.72 24.17
C THR A 91 -14.16 9.66 23.43
N CYS A 92 -14.75 9.03 22.43
CA CYS A 92 -14.08 8.02 21.62
C CYS A 92 -12.94 8.60 20.79
N GLY A 93 -13.14 9.76 20.16
CA GLY A 93 -12.08 10.47 19.45
C GLY A 93 -10.87 10.72 20.36
N THR A 94 -11.08 11.28 21.56
CA THR A 94 -10.00 11.52 22.52
C THR A 94 -9.31 10.23 22.98
N LEU A 95 -10.05 9.14 23.20
CA LEU A 95 -9.46 7.89 23.68
C LEU A 95 -8.67 7.15 22.60
N ILE A 96 -9.18 7.11 21.37
CA ILE A 96 -8.48 6.51 20.23
C ILE A 96 -7.23 7.32 19.90
N GLU A 97 -7.31 8.66 19.93
CA GLU A 97 -6.14 9.53 19.79
C GLU A 97 -5.07 9.21 20.83
N ARG A 98 -5.45 9.03 22.10
CA ARG A 98 -4.50 8.64 23.16
C ARG A 98 -3.87 7.27 22.90
N MET A 99 -4.60 6.31 22.34
CA MET A 99 -4.02 5.03 21.94
C MET A 99 -2.97 5.20 20.85
N LEU A 100 -3.27 6.00 19.82
CA LEU A 100 -2.34 6.30 18.73
C LEU A 100 -1.08 7.02 19.25
N ASN A 101 -1.26 7.94 20.20
CA ASN A 101 -0.18 8.69 20.82
C ASN A 101 0.60 7.90 21.89
N THR A 102 0.19 6.67 22.21
CA THR A 102 0.94 5.80 23.12
C THR A 102 2.07 5.11 22.35
N VAL A 103 3.24 5.73 22.37
CA VAL A 103 4.45 5.24 21.68
C VAL A 103 5.53 4.81 22.68
N PRO A 104 6.48 3.93 22.29
CA PRO A 104 7.62 3.57 23.13
C PRO A 104 8.42 4.79 23.59
N ASN A 105 9.10 4.66 24.74
CA ASN A 105 9.97 5.72 25.26
C ASN A 105 11.00 6.16 24.22
N GLY A 106 11.13 7.47 24.03
CA GLY A 106 12.06 8.07 23.08
C GLY A 106 11.53 8.19 21.65
N VAL A 107 10.30 7.72 21.37
CA VAL A 107 9.63 7.98 20.10
C VAL A 107 8.82 9.28 20.22
N THR A 108 9.06 10.20 19.30
CA THR A 108 8.24 11.41 19.13
C THR A 108 7.53 11.31 17.79
N LEU A 109 6.20 11.26 17.80
CA LEU A 109 5.40 11.32 16.58
C LEU A 109 5.53 12.72 15.96
N THR A 110 5.61 12.77 14.63
CA THR A 110 5.46 14.03 13.91
C THR A 110 4.03 14.54 14.04
N GLN A 111 3.78 15.77 13.61
CA GLN A 111 2.41 16.25 13.46
C GLN A 111 1.62 15.29 12.55
N PRO A 112 0.31 15.10 12.80
CA PRO A 112 -0.55 14.35 11.91
C PRO A 112 -0.40 14.88 10.48
N ILE A 113 -0.34 13.96 9.52
CA ILE A 113 -0.42 14.32 8.10
C ILE A 113 -1.90 14.67 7.86
N SER A 114 -2.22 15.96 7.99
CA SER A 114 -3.60 16.45 7.89
C SER A 114 -4.09 16.53 6.46
N GLU A 115 -3.18 16.76 5.51
CA GLU A 115 -3.48 16.92 4.09
C GLU A 115 -2.74 15.87 3.26
N PRO A 116 -3.35 15.37 2.17
CA PRO A 116 -2.63 14.53 1.24
C PRO A 116 -1.46 15.31 0.63
N PHE A 117 -0.34 14.63 0.39
CA PHE A 117 0.76 15.24 -0.34
C PHE A 117 0.30 15.73 -1.72
N ASP A 118 0.67 16.96 -2.08
CA ASP A 118 0.33 17.56 -3.38
C ASP A 118 0.80 16.70 -4.55
N PHE A 119 1.98 16.09 -4.39
CA PHE A 119 2.64 15.29 -5.40
C PHE A 119 2.97 13.90 -4.86
N VAL A 120 2.54 12.86 -5.58
CA VAL A 120 2.91 11.47 -5.25
C VAL A 120 3.34 10.76 -6.53
N VAL A 121 4.57 10.25 -6.51
CA VAL A 121 5.12 9.41 -7.57
C VAL A 121 4.77 7.96 -7.31
N SER A 122 4.45 7.22 -8.36
CA SER A 122 4.13 5.79 -8.25
C SER A 122 4.53 5.02 -9.51
N GLN A 123 4.74 3.72 -9.34
CA GLN A 123 4.98 2.77 -10.43
C GLN A 123 6.18 3.13 -11.36
N PRO A 124 7.38 3.45 -10.83
CA PRO A 124 8.57 3.63 -11.66
C PRO A 124 9.07 2.27 -12.16
N PHE A 125 8.50 1.80 -13.27
CA PHE A 125 8.83 0.51 -13.86
C PHE A 125 9.79 0.66 -15.02
N LEU A 126 10.74 -0.27 -15.09
CA LEU A 126 11.69 -0.40 -16.18
C LEU A 126 11.32 -1.58 -17.08
N SER A 127 11.69 -1.48 -18.35
CA SER A 127 11.65 -2.60 -19.30
C SER A 127 12.70 -2.40 -20.38
N TYR A 128 13.19 -3.49 -20.97
CA TYR A 128 14.18 -3.40 -22.05
C TYR A 128 13.65 -4.06 -23.32
N ARG A 129 13.48 -3.32 -24.42
CA ARG A 129 12.99 -3.91 -25.66
C ARG A 129 13.53 -3.16 -26.87
N ASP A 130 13.79 -3.88 -27.95
CA ASP A 130 14.17 -3.31 -29.25
C ASP A 130 15.37 -2.35 -29.14
N GLY A 131 16.41 -2.76 -28.42
CA GLY A 131 17.61 -1.96 -28.20
C GLY A 131 17.48 -0.81 -27.19
N ASN A 132 16.32 -0.60 -26.57
CA ASN A 132 16.02 0.57 -25.72
C ASN A 132 15.60 0.20 -24.30
N LEU A 133 15.93 1.05 -23.33
CA LEU A 133 15.43 0.96 -21.95
C LEU A 133 14.23 1.91 -21.85
N PHE A 134 13.06 1.39 -21.51
CA PHE A 134 11.87 2.21 -21.27
C PHE A 134 11.63 2.37 -19.78
N MET A 135 11.36 3.60 -19.36
CA MET A 135 10.89 3.91 -18.03
C MET A 135 9.46 4.43 -18.09
N THR A 136 8.56 3.74 -17.40
CA THR A 136 7.22 4.23 -17.13
C THR A 136 7.10 4.67 -15.68
N THR A 137 6.36 5.74 -15.44
CA THR A 137 6.05 6.21 -14.08
C THR A 137 4.80 7.06 -14.11
N LYS A 138 4.25 7.36 -12.93
CA LYS A 138 3.06 8.17 -12.77
C LYS A 138 3.27 9.21 -11.69
N LEU A 139 2.87 10.45 -11.96
CA LEU A 139 2.81 11.54 -10.98
C LEU A 139 1.34 11.88 -10.71
N ARG A 140 0.89 11.69 -9.47
CA ARG A 140 -0.38 12.23 -8.99
C ARG A 140 -0.15 13.67 -8.55
N VAL A 141 -1.00 14.56 -9.03
CA VAL A 141 -1.05 15.97 -8.67
C VAL A 141 -2.42 16.26 -8.05
N MET A 142 -2.44 16.76 -6.81
CA MET A 142 -3.67 17.27 -6.17
C MET A 142 -4.21 18.47 -6.94
N GLY A 143 -5.53 18.55 -7.11
CA GLY A 143 -6.15 19.66 -7.81
C GLY A 143 -7.65 19.71 -7.60
N GLU A 144 -8.14 20.88 -7.17
CA GLU A 144 -9.55 21.11 -6.89
C GLU A 144 -10.38 21.39 -8.15
N ASN A 145 -9.73 21.85 -9.22
CA ASN A 145 -10.40 22.27 -10.46
C ASN A 145 -10.21 21.22 -11.58
N PRO A 146 -11.28 20.58 -12.08
CA PRO A 146 -11.21 19.63 -13.19
C PRO A 146 -10.82 20.27 -14.53
N ASN A 147 -10.91 21.60 -14.66
CA ASN A 147 -10.49 22.35 -15.85
C ASN A 147 -9.05 22.89 -15.74
N ARG A 148 -8.31 22.54 -14.68
CA ARG A 148 -6.91 22.97 -14.50
C ARG A 148 -6.04 22.30 -15.58
N THR A 149 -5.33 23.12 -16.35
CA THR A 149 -4.40 22.67 -17.39
C THR A 149 -2.96 22.86 -16.92
N VAL A 150 -2.30 21.77 -16.56
CA VAL A 150 -0.87 21.78 -16.21
C VAL A 150 -0.03 21.12 -17.29
N THR A 151 1.16 21.66 -17.52
CA THR A 151 2.18 21.02 -18.35
C THR A 151 3.19 20.39 -17.41
N ILE A 152 3.41 19.08 -17.53
CA ILE A 152 4.36 18.36 -16.66
C ILE A 152 5.41 17.69 -17.52
N MET A 153 6.67 17.99 -17.20
CA MET A 153 7.84 17.38 -17.81
C MET A 153 8.53 16.51 -16.76
N MET A 154 8.81 15.26 -17.11
CA MET A 154 9.72 14.43 -16.34
C MET A 154 11.15 14.66 -16.85
N PHE A 155 12.11 14.70 -15.93
CA PHE A 155 13.53 14.78 -16.21
C PHE A 155 14.28 13.65 -15.53
N TRP A 156 15.44 13.29 -16.06
CA TRP A 156 16.31 12.30 -15.41
C TRP A 156 17.79 12.60 -15.60
N ALA A 157 18.59 12.02 -14.70
CA ALA A 157 20.04 11.98 -14.80
C ALA A 157 20.52 10.60 -15.26
N ASP A 158 21.63 10.56 -15.98
CA ASP A 158 22.26 9.30 -16.38
C ASP A 158 22.76 8.49 -15.17
N ARG A 159 23.29 7.29 -15.42
CA ARG A 159 23.84 6.40 -14.38
C ARG A 159 24.92 7.06 -13.53
N GLN A 160 25.70 7.98 -14.09
CA GLN A 160 26.78 8.67 -13.40
C GLN A 160 26.28 9.89 -12.61
N GLY A 161 24.99 10.21 -12.71
CA GLY A 161 24.40 11.38 -12.07
C GLY A 161 24.70 12.69 -12.79
N SER A 162 25.23 12.63 -14.02
CA SER A 162 25.47 13.82 -14.84
C SER A 162 24.19 14.29 -15.51
N SER A 163 24.07 15.61 -15.71
CA SER A 163 23.00 16.21 -16.50
C SER A 163 23.18 15.84 -17.97
N CYS A 164 22.07 15.50 -18.61
CA CYS A 164 22.06 14.97 -19.98
C CYS A 164 22.53 15.97 -21.04
N PRO A 165 22.84 15.50 -22.27
CA PRO A 165 23.18 16.36 -23.39
C PRO A 165 22.10 17.44 -23.62
N SER A 166 22.45 18.53 -24.30
CA SER A 166 21.55 19.65 -24.62
C SER A 166 20.30 19.26 -25.43
N THR A 167 20.28 18.06 -26.02
CA THR A 167 19.11 17.46 -26.69
C THR A 167 18.09 16.85 -25.72
N GLY A 168 18.39 16.82 -24.41
CA GLY A 168 17.45 16.56 -23.32
C GLY A 168 17.37 15.11 -22.81
N CYS A 169 17.26 14.96 -21.48
CA CYS A 169 16.70 13.78 -20.81
C CYS A 169 15.38 14.18 -20.18
N THR A 170 14.41 14.39 -21.05
CA THR A 170 13.11 14.87 -20.64
C THR A 170 12.01 14.27 -21.51
N VAL A 171 10.83 14.11 -20.93
CA VAL A 171 9.63 13.66 -21.64
C VAL A 171 8.42 14.34 -21.01
N SER A 172 7.47 14.74 -21.85
CA SER A 172 6.18 15.24 -21.38
C SER A 172 5.30 14.09 -20.88
N SER A 173 4.26 14.42 -20.13
CA SER A 173 3.19 13.45 -19.88
C SER A 173 2.58 12.99 -21.20
N THR A 174 2.31 11.68 -21.31
CA THR A 174 1.71 11.07 -22.50
C THR A 174 0.19 11.00 -22.40
N ASP A 175 -0.32 10.95 -21.17
CA ASP A 175 -1.75 10.83 -20.87
C ASP A 175 -2.02 11.27 -19.42
N ASN A 176 -3.29 11.44 -19.07
CA ASN A 176 -3.72 11.70 -17.70
C ASN A 176 -5.02 10.97 -17.35
N GLN A 177 -5.21 10.71 -16.04
CA GLN A 177 -6.34 9.97 -15.50
C GLN A 177 -6.80 10.59 -14.19
N GLN A 178 -8.11 10.71 -13.98
CA GLN A 178 -8.65 11.17 -12.69
C GLN A 178 -8.40 10.13 -11.60
N VAL A 179 -8.07 10.59 -10.39
CA VAL A 179 -7.87 9.72 -9.23
C VAL A 179 -9.17 9.56 -8.46
N PHE A 180 -9.54 8.31 -8.18
CA PHE A 180 -10.65 7.99 -7.29
C PHE A 180 -10.18 7.97 -5.84
N PHE A 181 -10.86 8.74 -4.99
CA PHE A 181 -10.66 8.73 -3.55
C PHE A 181 -11.67 7.82 -2.84
N SER A 182 -11.36 7.42 -1.62
CA SER A 182 -12.30 6.71 -0.74
C SER A 182 -13.46 7.63 -0.34
N VAL A 183 -14.50 7.08 0.30
CA VAL A 183 -15.64 7.87 0.80
C VAL A 183 -15.17 9.05 1.66
N ILE A 184 -14.20 8.82 2.56
CA ILE A 184 -13.61 9.87 3.40
C ILE A 184 -12.97 10.97 2.55
N GLY A 185 -12.15 10.59 1.56
CA GLY A 185 -11.51 11.57 0.68
C GLY A 185 -12.50 12.38 -0.16
N ASN A 186 -13.61 11.76 -0.59
CA ASN A 186 -14.67 12.49 -1.29
C ASN A 186 -15.43 13.45 -0.37
N ILE A 187 -15.71 13.06 0.88
CA ILE A 187 -16.34 13.95 1.87
C ILE A 187 -15.43 15.15 2.17
N GLN A 188 -14.12 14.94 2.16
CA GLN A 188 -13.11 16.00 2.28
C GLN A 188 -12.96 16.85 1.01
N GLY A 189 -13.69 16.55 -0.07
CA GLY A 189 -13.60 17.28 -1.34
C GLY A 189 -12.31 17.07 -2.11
N LEU A 190 -11.56 16.00 -1.82
CA LEU A 190 -10.27 15.74 -2.46
C LEU A 190 -10.45 15.38 -3.94
N SER A 191 -9.64 16.02 -4.79
CA SER A 191 -9.54 15.73 -6.21
C SER A 191 -8.08 15.74 -6.65
N ALA A 192 -7.76 14.90 -7.63
CA ALA A 192 -6.40 14.78 -8.16
C ALA A 192 -6.41 14.17 -9.57
N THR A 193 -5.38 14.51 -10.33
CA THR A 193 -5.11 13.96 -11.67
C THR A 193 -3.77 13.23 -11.64
N ARG A 194 -3.72 12.05 -12.24
CA ARG A 194 -2.53 11.24 -12.40
C ARG A 194 -2.01 11.36 -13.83
N TYR A 195 -0.80 11.86 -13.97
CA TYR A 195 -0.10 12.01 -15.25
C TYR A 195 0.80 10.81 -15.49
N LEU A 196 0.76 10.26 -16.70
CA LEU A 196 1.51 9.08 -17.11
C LEU A 196 2.71 9.53 -17.95
N PHE A 197 3.85 8.86 -17.74
CA PHE A 197 5.08 9.13 -18.46
C PHE A 197 5.65 7.83 -19.03
N ASN A 198 6.20 7.92 -20.23
CA ASN A 198 6.94 6.84 -20.88
C ASN A 198 8.20 7.41 -21.53
N ALA A 199 9.32 7.33 -20.83
CA ALA A 199 10.62 7.79 -21.32
C ALA A 199 11.35 6.65 -22.04
N THR A 200 11.91 6.97 -23.21
CA THR A 200 12.90 6.13 -23.87
C THR A 200 14.30 6.56 -23.43
N ILE A 201 15.02 5.64 -22.79
CA ILE A 201 16.33 5.88 -22.18
C ILE A 201 17.37 5.07 -22.95
N THR A 202 18.46 5.73 -23.34
CA THR A 202 19.59 5.07 -23.97
C THR A 202 20.23 4.07 -23.00
N PRO A 203 20.32 2.77 -23.31
CA PRO A 203 20.82 1.77 -22.37
C PRO A 203 22.28 1.91 -21.95
N ALA A 204 23.07 2.64 -22.75
CA ALA A 204 24.48 2.91 -22.50
C ALA A 204 24.67 3.92 -21.36
N THR A 205 23.86 4.99 -21.33
CA THR A 205 23.90 6.03 -20.29
C THR A 205 22.96 5.68 -19.13
N SER A 206 21.85 5.01 -19.42
CA SER A 206 20.86 4.55 -18.45
C SER A 206 20.33 5.69 -17.56
N ILE A 207 19.92 5.39 -16.32
CA ILE A 207 19.29 6.32 -15.39
C ILE A 207 19.71 6.05 -13.95
N SER A 208 19.93 7.10 -13.16
CA SER A 208 20.17 7.01 -11.70
C SER A 208 19.06 7.63 -10.87
N LYS A 209 18.40 8.66 -11.37
CA LYS A 209 17.29 9.35 -10.71
C LYS A 209 16.46 10.14 -11.70
N PHE A 210 15.24 10.48 -11.29
CA PHE A 210 14.32 11.33 -12.05
C PHE A 210 13.63 12.36 -11.14
N TRP A 211 13.04 13.38 -11.74
CA TRP A 211 12.22 14.40 -11.07
C TRP A 211 11.20 14.96 -12.06
N PHE A 212 10.33 15.85 -11.59
CA PHE A 212 9.33 16.50 -12.43
C PHE A 212 9.38 18.00 -12.28
N GLU A 213 8.99 18.68 -13.35
CA GLU A 213 8.69 20.11 -13.35
C GLU A 213 7.23 20.27 -13.75
N VAL A 214 6.48 21.00 -12.93
CA VAL A 214 5.05 21.26 -13.11
C VAL A 214 4.88 22.74 -13.39
N ASN A 215 4.36 23.05 -14.57
CA ASN A 215 4.01 24.40 -14.98
C ASN A 215 2.48 24.53 -14.98
N GLU A 216 1.95 25.45 -14.16
CA GLU A 216 0.52 25.75 -14.05
C GLU A 216 -0.04 26.48 -15.28
N ASN A 217 0.83 26.94 -16.19
CA ASN A 217 0.49 27.72 -17.38
C ASN A 217 -0.24 29.04 -17.05
N ASP A 218 -0.10 29.56 -15.84
CA ASP A 218 -0.71 30.80 -15.35
C ASP A 218 0.30 31.96 -15.20
N GLY A 219 1.57 31.72 -15.54
CA GLY A 219 2.67 32.67 -15.41
C GLY A 219 3.41 32.62 -14.07
N SER A 220 3.03 31.72 -13.16
CA SER A 220 3.80 31.42 -11.95
C SER A 220 5.09 30.66 -12.24
N ASP A 221 5.98 30.61 -11.25
CA ASP A 221 7.22 29.84 -11.33
C ASP A 221 6.94 28.34 -11.40
N VAL A 222 7.78 27.62 -12.14
CA VAL A 222 7.70 26.17 -12.29
C VAL A 222 7.95 25.49 -10.94
N ILE A 223 7.04 24.57 -10.57
CA ILE A 223 7.17 23.78 -9.35
C ILE A 223 8.06 22.58 -9.64
N ILE A 224 9.16 22.45 -8.88
CA ILE A 224 10.07 21.32 -8.97
C ILE A 224 9.66 20.24 -7.96
N VAL A 225 9.39 19.04 -8.47
CA VAL A 225 9.06 17.86 -7.67
C VAL A 225 10.22 16.89 -7.73
N ASP A 226 11.14 17.02 -6.79
CA ASP A 226 12.44 16.34 -6.78
C ASP A 226 12.78 15.69 -5.44
N ASN A 227 11.79 15.32 -4.64
CA ASN A 227 12.01 14.68 -3.33
C ASN A 227 12.96 15.50 -2.43
N GLY A 228 12.78 16.82 -2.39
CA GLY A 228 13.56 17.73 -1.56
C GLY A 228 15.01 17.91 -2.03
N GLY A 229 15.22 18.02 -3.35
CA GLY A 229 16.55 18.18 -3.96
C GLY A 229 17.27 16.87 -4.32
N SER A 230 16.79 15.73 -3.84
CA SER A 230 17.50 14.45 -4.00
C SER A 230 17.21 13.77 -5.35
N GLY A 231 16.07 14.08 -5.96
CA GLY A 231 15.41 13.29 -6.99
C GLY A 231 14.82 11.98 -6.46
N PHE A 232 14.08 11.30 -7.31
CA PHE A 232 13.60 9.94 -7.08
C PHE A 232 14.64 8.95 -7.59
N ALA A 233 15.37 8.32 -6.67
CA ALA A 233 16.46 7.42 -6.99
C ALA A 233 15.98 6.11 -7.67
N ILE A 234 16.74 5.67 -8.66
CA ILE A 234 16.67 4.34 -9.26
C ILE A 234 17.93 3.60 -8.83
N GLU A 235 17.81 2.79 -7.78
CA GLU A 235 18.98 2.13 -7.17
C GLU A 235 19.63 1.07 -8.06
N GLN A 236 18.88 0.48 -8.99
CA GLN A 236 19.35 -0.65 -9.81
C GLN A 236 18.84 -0.58 -11.24
N ASP A 237 19.71 -0.14 -12.16
CA ASP A 237 19.50 -0.25 -13.61
C ASP A 237 20.22 -1.47 -14.24
N SER A 238 20.80 -2.30 -13.38
CA SER A 238 21.49 -3.55 -13.73
C SER A 238 20.70 -4.79 -13.36
N LEU A 239 19.62 -4.62 -12.59
CA LEU A 239 18.69 -5.65 -12.16
C LEU A 239 17.32 -5.00 -11.97
N PHE A 240 16.33 -5.39 -12.77
CA PHE A 240 14.96 -4.90 -12.60
C PHE A 240 13.95 -5.92 -13.09
N VAL A 241 12.74 -5.86 -12.53
CA VAL A 241 11.58 -6.56 -13.09
C VAL A 241 11.24 -5.93 -14.43
N ASP A 242 11.30 -6.71 -15.50
CA ASP A 242 10.89 -6.24 -16.83
C ASP A 242 9.36 -6.26 -16.91
N ASN A 243 8.77 -5.08 -16.72
CA ASN A 243 7.32 -4.94 -16.69
C ASN A 243 6.67 -5.18 -18.07
N SER A 244 7.42 -5.10 -19.17
CA SER A 244 6.87 -5.33 -20.51
C SER A 244 6.71 -6.81 -20.86
N ARG A 245 7.50 -7.68 -20.20
CA ARG A 245 7.48 -9.14 -20.38
C ARG A 245 6.78 -9.87 -19.24
N SER A 246 6.73 -9.27 -18.07
CA SER A 246 5.98 -9.83 -16.93
C SER A 246 4.48 -9.69 -17.18
N GLN A 247 3.71 -10.73 -16.83
CA GLN A 247 2.27 -10.75 -17.06
C GLN A 247 1.54 -11.62 -16.05
N ILE A 248 0.27 -11.30 -15.82
CA ILE A 248 -0.66 -12.17 -15.09
C ILE A 248 -1.17 -13.23 -16.08
N VAL A 249 -0.98 -14.50 -15.74
CA VAL A 249 -1.44 -15.64 -16.53
C VAL A 249 -2.67 -16.24 -15.86
N SER A 250 -3.76 -16.32 -16.61
CA SER A 250 -5.00 -16.99 -16.22
C SER A 250 -5.02 -18.39 -16.81
N ALA A 251 -4.73 -19.40 -15.99
CA ALA A 251 -4.81 -20.81 -16.36
C ALA A 251 -5.81 -21.54 -15.44
N SER A 252 -5.58 -22.81 -15.06
CA SER A 252 -6.34 -23.47 -14.00
C SER A 252 -6.16 -22.80 -12.63
N THR A 253 -5.10 -22.01 -12.48
CA THR A 253 -4.81 -21.12 -11.35
C THR A 253 -4.33 -19.77 -11.86
N PHE A 254 -4.44 -18.72 -11.04
CA PHE A 254 -3.88 -17.40 -11.33
C PHE A 254 -2.46 -17.29 -10.79
N PHE A 255 -1.51 -16.96 -11.66
CA PHE A 255 -0.14 -16.70 -11.27
C PHE A 255 0.43 -15.55 -12.10
N THR A 256 1.49 -14.91 -11.60
CA THR A 256 2.25 -13.91 -12.34
C THR A 256 3.49 -14.60 -12.90
N GLN A 257 3.62 -14.58 -14.22
CA GLN A 257 4.89 -14.89 -14.88
C GLN A 257 5.77 -13.64 -14.75
N LEU A 258 6.79 -13.74 -13.91
CA LEU A 258 7.70 -12.65 -13.60
C LEU A 258 8.95 -12.79 -14.47
N VAL A 259 9.29 -11.75 -15.21
CA VAL A 259 10.55 -11.66 -15.95
C VAL A 259 11.44 -10.59 -15.33
N VAL A 260 12.69 -10.94 -15.07
CA VAL A 260 13.71 -10.06 -14.50
C VAL A 260 14.85 -9.91 -15.50
N ALA A 261 15.18 -8.67 -15.83
CA ALA A 261 16.33 -8.33 -16.65
C ALA A 261 17.57 -8.16 -15.78
N VAL A 262 18.65 -8.86 -16.10
CA VAL A 262 19.93 -8.78 -15.38
C VAL A 262 21.04 -8.41 -16.34
N ARG A 263 21.75 -7.31 -16.07
CA ARG A 263 22.90 -6.89 -16.87
C ARG A 263 24.07 -7.85 -16.60
N GLY A 264 24.38 -8.69 -17.58
CA GLY A 264 25.35 -9.77 -17.43
C GLY A 264 24.97 -11.01 -18.24
N ASP A 265 25.63 -12.11 -17.93
CA ASP A 265 25.43 -13.40 -18.60
C ASP A 265 24.55 -14.37 -17.78
N ALA A 266 24.18 -15.46 -18.44
CA ALA A 266 23.41 -16.57 -17.89
C ALA A 266 24.09 -17.33 -16.72
N SER A 267 25.34 -17.00 -16.36
CA SER A 267 26.02 -17.63 -15.22
C SER A 267 25.60 -17.06 -13.85
N SER A 268 24.82 -15.98 -13.87
CA SER A 268 24.31 -15.33 -12.66
C SER A 268 23.23 -16.20 -11.99
N THR A 269 23.30 -16.32 -10.67
CA THR A 269 22.20 -16.87 -9.88
C THR A 269 21.25 -15.74 -9.51
N VAL A 270 20.01 -15.83 -9.95
CA VAL A 270 19.00 -14.80 -9.71
C VAL A 270 17.91 -15.37 -8.80
N THR A 271 17.56 -14.60 -7.78
CA THR A 271 16.52 -14.97 -6.82
C THR A 271 15.52 -13.84 -6.67
N VAL A 272 14.26 -14.17 -6.46
CA VAL A 272 13.23 -13.21 -6.05
C VAL A 272 12.68 -13.60 -4.69
N THR A 273 12.59 -12.63 -3.79
CA THR A 273 11.87 -12.74 -2.54
C THR A 273 10.50 -12.10 -2.69
N THR A 274 9.46 -12.87 -2.42
CA THR A 274 8.07 -12.44 -2.45
C THR A 274 7.52 -12.31 -1.03
N PHE A 275 6.61 -11.37 -0.84
CA PHE A 275 5.88 -11.18 0.41
C PHE A 275 4.37 -11.24 0.13
N ASN A 276 3.70 -12.21 0.76
CA ASN A 276 2.26 -12.35 0.77
C ASN A 276 1.73 -12.09 2.20
N PRO A 277 1.06 -10.95 2.46
CA PRO A 277 0.45 -10.66 3.75
C PRO A 277 -0.77 -11.52 4.05
N PHE A 278 -1.35 -12.18 3.04
CA PHE A 278 -2.50 -13.05 3.18
C PHE A 278 -2.05 -14.49 3.46
N ALA A 279 -2.36 -14.98 4.65
CA ALA A 279 -2.27 -16.41 4.93
C ALA A 279 -3.44 -17.12 4.23
N ASN A 280 -3.15 -18.17 3.45
CA ASN A 280 -4.19 -19.07 2.92
C ASN A 280 -4.72 -20.04 3.99
N THR A 281 -4.42 -19.81 5.27
CA THR A 281 -4.88 -20.65 6.38
C THR A 281 -6.28 -20.22 6.77
N THR A 282 -7.16 -21.19 7.03
CA THR A 282 -8.51 -20.91 7.55
C THR A 282 -8.51 -20.70 9.06
N THR A 283 -7.41 -21.03 9.74
CA THR A 283 -7.24 -20.91 11.19
C THR A 283 -6.05 -20.01 11.55
N PRO A 284 -6.16 -19.18 12.61
CA PRO A 284 -5.06 -18.38 13.14
C PRO A 284 -3.84 -19.23 13.60
N PRO A 285 -2.62 -18.65 13.63
CA PRO A 285 -2.29 -17.27 13.29
C PRO A 285 -2.14 -17.05 11.77
N TYR A 286 -2.72 -15.96 11.27
CA TYR A 286 -2.55 -15.52 9.87
C TYR A 286 -1.19 -14.83 9.71
N LEU A 287 -0.14 -15.62 9.52
CA LEU A 287 1.21 -15.09 9.37
C LEU A 287 1.49 -14.74 7.91
N PRO A 288 2.20 -13.63 7.64
CA PRO A 288 2.67 -13.32 6.30
C PRO A 288 3.63 -14.41 5.82
N VAL A 289 3.51 -14.77 4.55
CA VAL A 289 4.36 -15.77 3.90
C VAL A 289 5.43 -15.04 3.08
N ILE A 290 6.70 -15.30 3.41
CA ILE A 290 7.84 -14.85 2.63
C ILE A 290 8.42 -16.06 1.91
N LEU A 291 8.54 -15.98 0.59
CA LEU A 291 9.13 -17.04 -0.22
C LEU A 291 10.30 -16.49 -1.01
N THR A 292 11.38 -17.26 -1.10
CA THR A 292 12.48 -16.98 -2.02
C THR A 292 12.48 -18.05 -3.09
N ALA A 293 12.40 -17.64 -4.35
CA ALA A 293 12.45 -18.51 -5.51
C ALA A 293 13.69 -18.19 -6.35
N ASN A 294 14.34 -19.22 -6.87
CA ASN A 294 15.36 -19.05 -7.91
C ASN A 294 14.67 -18.80 -9.25
N LEU A 295 15.22 -17.91 -10.06
CA LEU A 295 14.76 -17.70 -11.43
C LEU A 295 15.64 -18.49 -12.38
N GLU A 296 15.03 -19.04 -13.40
CA GLU A 296 15.71 -19.73 -14.50
C GLU A 296 15.92 -18.77 -15.66
N VAL A 297 16.88 -19.06 -16.54
CA VAL A 297 17.06 -18.25 -17.76
C VAL A 297 15.82 -18.37 -18.63
N ASP A 298 15.30 -17.24 -19.09
CA ASP A 298 14.12 -17.21 -19.95
C ASP A 298 14.52 -17.47 -21.42
N GLU A 299 14.50 -18.74 -21.83
CA GLU A 299 14.85 -19.13 -23.20
C GLU A 299 13.93 -18.54 -24.28
N SER A 300 12.73 -18.09 -23.90
CA SER A 300 11.80 -17.44 -24.83
C SER A 300 12.21 -16.01 -25.18
N ASN A 301 13.07 -15.40 -24.35
CA ASN A 301 13.55 -14.04 -24.51
C ASN A 301 15.09 -14.05 -24.63
N PRO A 302 15.65 -14.01 -25.86
CA PRO A 302 17.09 -14.03 -26.04
C PRO A 302 17.75 -12.81 -25.38
N SER A 303 18.97 -12.99 -24.87
CA SER A 303 19.74 -11.89 -24.30
C SER A 303 19.93 -10.75 -25.33
N GLU A 304 19.68 -9.53 -24.89
CA GLU A 304 19.71 -8.33 -25.73
C GLU A 304 20.27 -7.15 -24.92
N GLY A 305 21.04 -6.24 -25.55
CA GLY A 305 21.50 -5.03 -24.87
C GLY A 305 22.44 -5.23 -23.68
N GLY A 306 23.05 -6.40 -23.57
CA GLY A 306 23.82 -6.80 -22.38
C GLY A 306 22.97 -7.22 -21.19
N PHE A 307 21.66 -7.41 -21.38
CA PHE A 307 20.76 -8.03 -20.42
C PHE A 307 20.52 -9.50 -20.76
N THR A 308 20.54 -10.34 -19.75
CA THR A 308 20.00 -11.70 -19.79
C THR A 308 18.70 -11.70 -19.00
N PHE A 309 17.67 -12.34 -19.55
CA PHE A 309 16.35 -12.40 -18.95
C PHE A 309 16.19 -13.70 -18.17
N PHE A 310 15.58 -13.58 -16.99
CA PHE A 310 15.29 -14.69 -16.11
C PHE A 310 13.80 -14.69 -15.79
N THR A 311 13.20 -15.88 -15.64
CA THR A 311 11.76 -16.03 -15.43
C THR A 311 11.45 -16.96 -14.27
N THR A 312 10.29 -16.72 -13.64
CA THR A 312 9.68 -17.63 -12.67
C THR A 312 8.19 -17.35 -12.60
N ASN A 313 7.41 -18.35 -12.19
CA ASN A 313 6.01 -18.16 -11.86
C ASN A 313 5.87 -17.90 -10.36
N ILE A 314 5.16 -16.84 -9.99
CA ILE A 314 4.84 -16.50 -8.60
C ILE A 314 3.33 -16.47 -8.39
N SER A 315 2.88 -16.78 -7.18
CA SER A 315 1.47 -16.62 -6.81
C SER A 315 0.99 -15.19 -7.04
N ASN A 316 -0.25 -15.02 -7.52
CA ASN A 316 -0.85 -13.69 -7.70
C ASN A 316 -1.20 -12.99 -6.36
N SER A 317 -1.07 -13.66 -5.22
CA SER A 317 -1.31 -13.07 -3.89
C SER A 317 -0.15 -12.22 -3.35
N VAL A 318 0.91 -12.03 -4.13
CA VAL A 318 2.10 -11.30 -3.70
C VAL A 318 1.86 -9.79 -3.72
N ASN A 319 2.22 -9.11 -2.62
CA ASN A 319 2.08 -7.65 -2.47
C ASN A 319 3.41 -6.91 -2.63
N PHE A 320 4.53 -7.57 -2.36
CA PHE A 320 5.86 -6.98 -2.52
C PHE A 320 6.86 -7.97 -3.09
N LEU A 321 7.76 -7.46 -3.93
CA LEU A 321 8.79 -8.22 -4.64
C LEU A 321 10.14 -7.56 -4.48
N LYS A 322 11.17 -8.37 -4.21
CA LYS A 322 12.57 -7.96 -4.23
C LYS A 322 13.40 -8.96 -5.01
N SER A 323 13.99 -8.53 -6.12
CA SER A 323 14.93 -9.33 -6.90
C SER A 323 16.38 -9.11 -6.44
N VAL A 324 17.19 -10.17 -6.47
CA VAL A 324 18.63 -10.13 -6.19
C VAL A 324 19.34 -10.99 -7.21
N ALA A 325 20.42 -10.50 -7.80
CA ALA A 325 21.31 -11.26 -8.68
C ALA A 325 22.70 -11.38 -8.05
N LEU A 326 23.21 -12.61 -7.98
CA LEU A 326 24.55 -12.95 -7.52
C LEU A 326 25.39 -13.39 -8.71
N ARG A 327 26.51 -12.71 -8.97
CA ARG A 327 27.49 -13.16 -9.97
C ARG A 327 28.43 -14.20 -9.36
N THR A 328 28.47 -15.40 -9.92
CA THR A 328 29.55 -16.33 -9.66
C THR A 328 30.79 -15.83 -10.41
N ARG A 329 31.82 -15.35 -9.69
CA ARG A 329 33.12 -15.12 -10.34
C ARG A 329 33.65 -16.49 -10.77
N LYS A 330 33.72 -16.76 -12.08
CA LYS A 330 34.66 -17.77 -12.58
C LYS A 330 36.05 -17.37 -12.07
N ARG A 331 36.59 -18.14 -11.12
CA ARG A 331 38.03 -18.14 -10.86
C ARG A 331 38.68 -18.72 -12.12
N THR A 332 39.13 -17.85 -13.01
CA THR A 332 40.10 -18.24 -14.03
C THR A 332 41.42 -18.56 -13.31
N LEU A 333 41.82 -19.82 -13.39
CA LEU A 333 43.24 -20.21 -13.28
C LEU A 333 43.96 -19.79 -14.57
#